data_AF-A0A328ED02-F1
#
_entry.id   AF-A0A328ED02-F1
#
_cell.length_a   1.000
_cell.length_b   1.000
_cell.length_c   1.000
_cell.angle_alpha   90.00
_cell.angle_beta   90.00
_cell.angle_gamma   90.00
#
_symmetry.space_group_name_H-M   'P 1'
#
loop_
_entity.id
_entity.type
_entity.pdbx_description
1 polymer ?
#
loop_
_entity_poly.entity_id
_entity_poly.type
_entity_poly.pdbx_seq_one_letter_code
_entity_poly.pdbx_strand_id
1 'polypeptide(L)'
;MELHGHRGSNPKAALSSILNKRQKLQDELRKVEKQVYELETSYLQESGTFGNALRGFEGFLSSSNKNSNLKRSRKFQLEDRLFSLSSVTSTAMENWITAKVVLRLEA
;
A
#
# COMPACT_ATOMS: atom_id res chain seq x y z
N MET A 1 -43.90 -33.28 -9.69
CA MET A 1 -44.41 -31.89 -9.53
C MET A 1 -43.34 -31.10 -8.81
N GLU A 2 -42.49 -30.39 -9.53
CA GLU A 2 -41.52 -29.45 -8.94
C GLU A 2 -41.93 -28.04 -9.33
N LEU A 3 -42.60 -27.34 -8.42
CA LEU A 3 -42.89 -25.92 -8.54
C LEU A 3 -41.78 -25.14 -7.84
N HIS A 4 -40.63 -24.99 -8.50
CA HIS A 4 -39.66 -23.97 -8.11
C HIS A 4 -40.13 -22.64 -8.69
N GLY A 5 -40.99 -21.98 -7.92
CA GLY A 5 -41.36 -20.59 -8.15
C GLY A 5 -40.11 -19.73 -8.21
N HIS A 6 -39.74 -19.33 -9.42
CA HIS A 6 -38.86 -18.22 -9.67
C HIS A 6 -39.59 -16.97 -9.14
N ARG A 7 -39.50 -16.72 -7.83
CA ARG A 7 -39.93 -15.45 -7.24
C ARG A 7 -39.21 -14.39 -8.03
N GLY A 8 -39.96 -13.58 -8.78
CA GLY A 8 -39.43 -12.47 -9.54
C GLY A 8 -38.51 -11.65 -8.65
N SER A 9 -37.21 -11.86 -8.81
CA SER A 9 -36.20 -11.08 -8.11
C SER A 9 -36.39 -9.67 -8.62
N ASN A 10 -36.92 -8.78 -7.77
CA ASN A 10 -37.10 -7.39 -8.15
C ASN A 10 -35.71 -6.87 -8.57
N PRO A 11 -35.48 -6.54 -9.85
CA PRO A 11 -34.15 -6.23 -10.34
C PRO A 11 -33.56 -5.01 -9.60
N LYS A 12 -34.42 -4.12 -9.10
CA LYS A 12 -34.04 -3.00 -8.26
C LYS A 12 -33.46 -3.42 -6.91
N ALA A 13 -34.00 -4.47 -6.29
CA ALA A 13 -33.50 -5.02 -5.03
C ALA A 13 -32.21 -5.83 -5.21
N ALA A 14 -32.08 -6.56 -6.32
CA ALA A 14 -30.83 -7.23 -6.68
C ALA A 14 -29.71 -6.21 -6.95
N LEU A 15 -30.02 -5.15 -7.70
CA LEU A 15 -29.09 -4.06 -7.99
C LEU A 15 -28.66 -3.31 -6.73
N SER A 16 -29.58 -2.99 -5.81
CA SER A 16 -29.23 -2.35 -4.54
C SER A 16 -28.33 -3.24 -3.67
N SER A 17 -28.56 -4.55 -3.66
CA SER A 17 -27.69 -5.51 -2.97
C SER A 17 -26.26 -5.50 -3.54
N ILE A 18 -26.13 -5.49 -4.87
CA ILE A 18 -24.82 -5.45 -5.55
C ILE A 18 -24.10 -4.12 -5.26
N LEU A 19 -24.81 -2.99 -5.30
CA LEU A 19 -24.23 -1.69 -4.97
C LEU A 19 -23.76 -1.60 -3.52
N ASN A 20 -24.56 -2.12 -2.58
CA ASN A 20 -24.16 -2.18 -1.16
C ASN A 20 -22.94 -3.08 -0.95
N LYS A 21 -22.86 -4.22 -1.64
CA LYS A 21 -21.67 -5.09 -1.60
C LYS A 21 -20.45 -4.38 -2.15
N ARG A 22 -20.57 -3.69 -3.28
CA ARG A 22 -19.49 -2.89 -3.87
C ARG A 22 -19.00 -1.82 -2.88
N GLN A 23 -19.92 -1.10 -2.24
CA GLN A 23 -19.58 -0.08 -1.24
C GLN A 23 -18.82 -0.71 -0.06
N LYS A 24 -19.31 -1.83 0.48
CA LYS A 24 -18.66 -2.53 1.58
C LYS A 24 -17.24 -2.98 1.24
N LEU A 25 -17.03 -3.53 0.03
CA LEU A 25 -15.71 -3.95 -0.44
C LEU A 25 -14.77 -2.75 -0.61
N GLN A 26 -15.27 -1.60 -1.07
CA GLN A 26 -14.46 -0.38 -1.15
C GLN A 26 -14.05 0.13 0.23
N ASP A 27 -14.94 0.05 1.22
CA ASP A 27 -14.63 0.45 2.59
C ASP A 27 -13.63 -0.53 3.26
N GLU A 28 -13.76 -1.83 2.98
CA GLU A 28 -12.79 -2.85 3.44
C GLU A 28 -11.42 -2.66 2.78
N LEU A 29 -11.38 -2.40 1.47
CA LEU A 29 -10.14 -2.10 0.76
C LEU A 29 -9.41 -0.91 1.39
N ARG A 30 -10.13 0.19 1.65
CA ARG A 30 -9.56 1.38 2.30
C ARG A 30 -8.98 1.08 3.68
N LYS A 31 -9.61 0.19 4.46
CA LYS A 31 -9.09 -0.24 5.77
C LYS A 31 -7.78 -1.00 5.62
N VAL A 32 -7.72 -1.93 4.68
CA VAL A 32 -6.50 -2.72 4.41
C VAL A 32 -5.38 -1.82 3.92
N GLU A 33 -5.64 -0.91 2.98
CA GLU A 33 -4.65 0.03 2.49
C GLU A 33 -4.08 0.91 3.61
N LYS A 34 -4.95 1.41 4.50
CA LYS A 34 -4.52 2.16 5.68
C LYS A 34 -3.64 1.30 6.59
N GLN A 35 -4.02 0.06 6.85
CA GLN A 35 -3.25 -0.85 7.69
C GLN A 35 -1.87 -1.15 7.09
N VAL A 36 -1.80 -1.40 5.78
CA VAL A 36 -0.53 -1.60 5.06
C VAL A 36 0.37 -0.37 5.21
N TYR A 37 -0.19 0.83 5.03
CA TYR A 37 0.55 2.08 5.17
C TYR A 37 1.14 2.28 6.58
N GLU A 38 0.35 1.98 7.62
CA GLU A 38 0.79 2.07 9.02
C GLU A 38 1.90 1.05 9.32
N LEU A 39 1.70 -0.21 8.92
CA LEU A 39 2.68 -1.28 9.11
C LEU A 39 4.00 -1.02 8.38
N GLU A 40 3.94 -0.52 7.14
CA GLU A 40 5.14 -0.10 6.42
C GLU A 40 5.89 1.02 7.13
N THR A 41 5.14 1.97 7.72
CA THR A 41 5.74 3.09 8.45
C THR A 41 6.54 2.56 9.65
N SER A 42 5.93 1.71 10.47
CA SER A 42 6.60 1.08 11.61
C SER A 42 7.81 0.26 11.17
N TYR A 43 7.66 -0.60 10.15
CA TYR A 43 8.74 -1.45 9.66
C TYR A 43 9.94 -0.63 9.16
N LEU A 44 9.71 0.41 8.36
CA LEU A 44 10.79 1.20 7.76
C LEU A 44 11.45 2.15 8.76
N GLN A 45 10.72 2.60 9.79
CA GLN A 45 11.30 3.34 10.92
C GLN A 45 12.21 2.46 11.77
N GLU A 46 11.80 1.23 12.08
CA GLU A 46 12.56 0.31 12.94
C GLU A 46 13.75 -0.33 12.22
N SER A 47 13.62 -0.64 10.92
CA SER A 47 14.64 -1.36 10.14
C SER A 47 15.75 -0.48 9.57
N GLY A 48 15.68 0.84 9.75
CA GLY A 48 16.66 1.80 9.20
C GLY A 48 18.11 1.58 9.65
N THR A 49 18.30 0.93 10.81
CA THR A 49 19.61 0.77 11.47
C THR A 49 20.37 -0.49 11.02
N PHE A 50 19.67 -1.56 10.65
CA PHE A 50 20.26 -2.89 10.43
C PHE A 50 20.11 -3.39 8.98
N GLY A 51 19.46 -2.61 8.11
CA GLY A 51 19.06 -3.03 6.77
C GLY A 51 17.65 -3.60 6.77
N ASN A 52 17.04 -3.67 5.59
CA ASN A 52 15.63 -4.06 5.42
C ASN A 52 15.44 -4.90 4.15
N ALA A 53 14.27 -5.52 4.00
CA ALA A 53 13.98 -6.37 2.84
C ALA A 53 14.08 -5.64 1.48
N LEU A 54 13.97 -4.32 1.47
CA LEU A 54 13.99 -3.50 0.27
C LEU A 54 15.42 -3.08 -0.15
N ARG A 55 16.31 -2.87 0.82
CA ARG A 55 17.69 -2.41 0.61
C ARG A 55 18.74 -3.49 0.84
N GLY A 56 18.34 -4.63 1.42
CA GLY A 56 19.23 -5.68 1.86
C GLY A 56 19.73 -5.49 3.29
N PHE A 57 20.32 -6.56 3.83
CA PHE A 57 20.86 -6.65 5.20
C PHE A 57 22.40 -6.58 5.23
N GLU A 58 23.02 -6.04 4.17
CA GLU A 58 24.48 -6.01 4.04
C GLU A 58 25.13 -5.15 5.14
N GLY A 59 24.44 -4.13 5.66
CA GLY A 59 24.89 -3.35 6.81
C GLY A 59 25.01 -4.16 8.11
N PHE A 60 24.19 -5.21 8.28
CA PHE A 60 24.30 -6.14 9.40
C PHE A 60 25.55 -7.01 9.29
N LEU A 61 25.85 -7.51 8.08
CA LEU A 61 27.02 -8.36 7.82
C LEU A 61 28.34 -7.57 7.87
N SER A 62 28.29 -6.28 7.49
CA SER A 62 29.48 -5.43 7.41
C SER A 62 29.97 -4.92 8.77
N SER A 63 29.23 -5.14 9.86
CA SER A 63 29.67 -4.84 11.24
C SER A 63 30.99 -5.53 11.61
N SER A 64 31.35 -6.62 10.91
CA SER A 64 32.61 -7.34 11.11
C SER A 64 33.82 -6.70 10.40
N ASN A 65 33.63 -5.85 9.38
CA ASN A 65 34.72 -5.22 8.62
C ASN A 65 34.61 -3.70 8.68
N LYS A 66 35.58 -3.07 9.37
CA LYS A 66 35.62 -1.65 9.79
C LYS A 66 35.69 -0.60 8.66
N ASN A 67 35.24 -0.89 7.44
CA ASN A 67 35.47 -0.04 6.25
C ASN A 67 34.28 0.14 5.29
N SER A 68 33.02 0.07 5.73
CA SER A 68 31.87 0.45 4.88
C SER A 68 31.25 1.79 5.30
N ASN A 69 31.99 2.87 5.06
CA ASN A 69 31.51 4.25 5.20
C ASN A 69 30.52 4.67 4.06
N LEU A 70 29.69 3.77 3.55
CA LEU A 70 28.90 4.01 2.34
C LEU A 70 27.62 3.17 2.44
N LYS A 71 26.45 3.71 2.81
CA LYS A 71 25.79 4.87 2.21
C LYS A 71 24.85 5.41 3.30
N ARG A 72 24.98 6.71 3.58
CA ARG A 72 24.07 7.54 4.37
C ARG A 72 22.69 6.89 4.54
N SER A 73 22.27 6.69 5.80
CA SER A 73 20.87 6.54 6.17
C SER A 73 20.09 7.68 5.52
N ARG A 74 19.64 7.46 4.28
CA ARG A 74 18.82 8.40 3.55
C ARG A 74 17.49 8.37 4.25
N LYS A 75 16.99 9.56 4.60
CA LYS A 75 15.64 9.74 5.14
C LYS A 75 14.67 8.93 4.29
N PHE A 76 13.76 8.24 4.98
CA PHE A 76 12.71 7.47 4.37
C PHE A 76 12.00 8.28 3.28
N GLN A 77 11.99 7.74 2.06
CA GLN A 77 11.38 8.36 0.89
C GLN A 77 10.02 7.72 0.62
N LEU A 78 9.09 8.45 -0.02
CA LEU A 78 7.80 7.88 -0.41
C LEU A 78 7.95 6.67 -1.34
N GLU A 79 9.00 6.66 -2.16
CA GLU A 79 9.33 5.55 -3.07
C GLU A 79 9.70 4.26 -2.33
N ASP A 80 10.12 4.34 -1.06
CA ASP A 80 10.44 3.16 -0.24
C ASP A 80 9.16 2.42 0.23
N ARG A 81 7.96 2.98 0.03
CA ARG A 81 6.65 2.38 0.39
C ARG A 81 6.10 1.43 -0.67
N LEU A 82 6.89 0.43 -1.07
CA LEU A 82 6.56 -0.47 -2.18
C LEU A 82 5.21 -1.18 -2.05
N PHE A 83 4.78 -1.55 -0.84
CA PHE A 83 3.50 -2.22 -0.63
C PHE A 83 2.34 -1.24 -0.78
N SER A 84 2.42 -0.03 -0.21
CA SER A 84 1.39 0.99 -0.44
C SER A 84 1.34 1.44 -1.90
N LEU A 85 2.49 1.54 -2.58
CA LEU A 85 2.58 1.90 -4.01
C LEU A 85 2.10 0.79 -4.94
N SER A 86 1.93 -0.44 -4.46
CA SER A 86 1.36 -1.54 -5.24
C SER A 86 -0.15 -1.39 -5.46
N SER A 87 -0.83 -0.54 -4.68
CA SER A 87 -2.24 -0.20 -4.88
C SER A 87 -2.39 1.19 -5.50
N VAL A 88 -3.05 1.26 -6.65
CA VAL A 88 -3.35 2.51 -7.34
C VAL A 88 -4.35 3.40 -6.58
N THR A 89 -5.14 2.83 -5.69
CA THR A 89 -6.11 3.54 -4.85
C THR A 89 -5.55 3.98 -3.51
N SER A 90 -4.32 3.58 -3.18
CA SER A 90 -3.69 3.94 -1.91
C SER A 90 -3.30 5.42 -1.86
N THR A 91 -3.45 6.02 -0.69
CA THR A 91 -3.04 7.40 -0.39
C THR A 91 -1.54 7.63 -0.62
N ALA A 92 -0.70 6.61 -0.43
CA ALA A 92 0.73 6.75 -0.74
C ALA A 92 0.97 6.96 -2.25
N MET A 93 0.19 6.28 -3.09
CA MET A 93 0.28 6.41 -4.54
C MET A 93 -0.21 7.78 -5.00
N GLU A 94 -1.31 8.28 -4.43
CA GLU A 94 -1.82 9.64 -4.69
C GLU A 94 -0.76 10.70 -4.37
N ASN A 95 -0.12 10.59 -3.20
CA ASN A 95 0.96 11.48 -2.79
C ASN A 95 2.19 11.38 -3.71
N TRP A 96 2.55 10.15 -4.12
CA TRP A 96 3.65 9.92 -5.05
C TRP A 96 3.39 10.53 -6.43
N ILE A 97 2.19 10.36 -6.99
CA ILE A 97 1.80 10.97 -8.27
C ILE A 97 1.89 12.49 -8.16
N THR A 98 1.33 13.05 -7.08
CA THR A 98 1.33 14.50 -6.85
C THR A 98 2.75 15.04 -6.76
N ALA A 99 3.63 14.41 -5.98
CA ALA A 99 5.03 14.80 -5.87
C ALA A 99 5.75 14.75 -7.24
N LYS A 100 5.48 13.73 -8.04
CA LYS A 100 6.10 13.57 -9.36
C LYS A 100 5.58 14.57 -10.40
N VAL A 101 4.31 14.94 -10.34
CA VAL A 101 3.71 15.99 -11.19
C VAL A 101 4.26 17.37 -10.83
N VAL A 102 4.37 17.69 -9.54
CA VAL A 102 4.96 18.96 -9.07
C VAL A 102 6.42 19.08 -9.53
N LEU A 103 7.22 18.03 -9.39
CA LEU A 103 8.61 18.01 -9.87
C LEU A 103 8.74 18.17 -11.39
N ARG A 104 7.71 17.80 -12.18
CA ARG A 104 7.69 17.96 -13.63
C ARG A 104 7.35 19.39 -14.07
N LEU A 105 6.74 20.19 -13.20
CA LEU A 105 6.37 21.58 -13.46
C LEU A 105 7.47 22.58 -13.07
N GLU A 106 8.40 22.16 -12.20
CA GLU A 106 9.53 22.97 -11.72
C GLU A 106 10.83 22.80 -12.55
N ALA A 107 10.76 22.11 -13.71
CA ALA A 107 11.90 21.82 -14.59
C ALA A 107 11.65 22.33 -16.02
#